data_AF-A0A913XKA9-F1
#
_entry.id   AF-A0A913XKA9-F1
#
_cell.length_a   1.000
_cell.length_b   1.000
_cell.length_c   1.000
_cell.angle_alpha   90.00
_cell.angle_beta   90.00
_cell.angle_gamma   90.00
#
_symmetry.space_group_name_H-M   'P 1'
#
loop_
_entity.id
_entity.type
_entity.pdbx_description
1 polymer ?
#
loop_
_entity_poly.entity_id
_entity_poly.type
_entity_poly.pdbx_seq_one_letter_code
_entity_poly.pdbx_strand_id
1 'polypeptide(L)'
;MESCMSFLQPLNQVLMTKCLGRDKKKTVDKTPLKQKICYGVGHVFNDLCIQAWFSYIIIYFTKVIKLSSTNVGYIFLISQIADAISTPFIGYACDKQISKRVGERYGNRKIWHLFGSAGMALVWPFLYSRCLLCDEGVEEWVIVTYYGVLTALFSFFWPMVEISHLSLMPHVARRAKDALELGAIRSALKLGCGVYIYVITWILLGQDSSEKIDETVQKPFTYQTIIVIITGGLFAIIFHWGVDEVGRNRPLGRREQVSIREKPSQPSTSNDPEKRALQEDEQHLEIVTLDPGASPKTWRQWLKTPDLYLMMLIYMTTQNVLNLVQSYFPLYLTQAMQFPKEAIAYFPLIVLVCGIIASFTVKYLNRKFSNRVSNAY
;
A
#
# COMPACT_ATOMS: atom_id res chain seq x y z
N MET A 1 -57.04 14.32 58.32
CA MET A 1 -56.48 12.96 58.20
C MET A 1 -57.25 12.26 57.09
N GLU A 2 -57.16 12.84 55.90
CA GLU A 2 -56.27 12.39 54.80
C GLU A 2 -56.86 11.20 54.06
N SER A 3 -57.95 11.53 53.35
CA SER A 3 -58.34 10.86 52.12
C SER A 3 -57.62 11.52 50.95
N CYS A 4 -57.30 10.73 49.92
CA CYS A 4 -57.02 11.21 48.56
C CYS A 4 -55.71 12.00 48.36
N MET A 5 -54.56 11.31 48.33
CA MET A 5 -53.41 11.75 47.51
C MET A 5 -52.64 10.53 46.98
N SER A 6 -52.78 10.31 45.67
CA SER A 6 -51.73 9.88 44.72
C SER A 6 -50.96 8.59 45.06
N PHE A 7 -51.07 7.46 44.34
CA PHE A 7 -51.46 7.23 42.95
C PHE A 7 -50.94 8.27 41.95
N LEU A 8 -49.72 8.76 42.15
CA LEU A 8 -48.88 9.36 41.10
C LEU A 8 -47.41 9.09 41.41
N GLN A 9 -46.73 8.60 40.37
CA GLN A 9 -45.28 8.62 40.15
C GLN A 9 -44.38 7.66 40.95
N PRO A 10 -43.91 6.61 40.26
CA PRO A 10 -42.58 6.73 39.66
C PRO A 10 -42.63 6.73 38.12
N LEU A 11 -43.46 7.61 37.56
CA LEU A 11 -43.23 8.21 36.25
C LEU A 11 -41.99 9.15 36.27
N ASN A 12 -41.43 9.46 37.45
CA ASN A 12 -40.22 10.28 37.61
C ASN A 12 -38.89 9.54 37.38
N GLN A 13 -38.88 8.21 37.28
CA GLN A 13 -37.70 7.47 36.81
C GLN A 13 -37.70 7.24 35.28
N VAL A 14 -38.87 7.36 34.64
CA VAL A 14 -39.01 7.26 33.17
C VAL A 14 -38.98 8.66 32.50
N LEU A 15 -39.29 9.73 33.23
CA LEU A 15 -39.18 11.12 32.74
C LEU A 15 -37.81 11.79 32.99
N MET A 16 -36.99 11.33 33.94
CA MET A 16 -35.63 11.87 34.10
C MET A 16 -34.65 11.39 33.01
N THR A 17 -34.97 10.32 32.29
CA THR A 17 -34.24 9.91 31.08
C THR A 17 -34.64 10.72 29.84
N LYS A 18 -35.67 11.59 29.94
CA LYS A 18 -36.08 12.52 28.87
C LYS A 18 -35.63 13.97 29.09
N CYS A 19 -34.95 14.28 30.20
CA CYS A 19 -34.45 15.62 30.53
C CYS A 19 -32.92 15.73 30.62
N LEU A 20 -32.17 14.70 30.19
CA LEU A 20 -30.81 14.93 29.70
C LEU A 20 -30.92 15.16 28.20
N GLY A 21 -30.46 16.34 27.81
CA GLY A 21 -30.74 16.96 26.54
C GLY A 21 -30.60 16.02 25.36
N ARG A 22 -31.38 16.33 24.33
CA ARG A 22 -31.20 16.01 22.91
C ARG A 22 -29.70 15.93 22.56
N ASP A 23 -29.04 14.83 22.93
CA ASP A 23 -27.67 14.55 22.57
C ASP A 23 -27.76 14.29 21.08
N LYS A 24 -27.45 15.33 20.31
CA LYS A 24 -27.21 15.21 18.88
C LYS A 24 -26.27 14.03 18.75
N LYS A 25 -26.80 12.91 18.25
CA LYS A 25 -26.06 11.71 17.87
C LYS A 25 -24.82 12.23 17.13
N LYS A 26 -23.66 12.26 17.80
CA LYS A 26 -22.41 12.70 17.18
C LYS A 26 -22.06 11.59 16.21
N THR A 27 -22.58 11.69 14.99
CA THR A 27 -22.10 10.90 13.87
C THR A 27 -20.61 11.14 13.81
N VAL A 28 -19.81 10.10 14.06
CA VAL A 28 -18.36 10.17 13.84
C VAL A 28 -18.17 10.68 12.42
N ASP A 29 -17.58 11.86 12.29
CA ASP A 29 -17.47 12.54 11.01
C ASP A 29 -16.69 11.64 10.04
N LYS A 30 -17.17 11.53 8.80
CA LYS A 30 -16.47 10.78 7.76
C LYS A 30 -15.08 11.40 7.54
N THR A 31 -14.08 10.58 7.18
CA THR A 31 -12.80 11.14 6.71
C THR A 31 -13.07 11.99 5.46
N PRO A 32 -12.61 13.26 5.43
CA PRO A 32 -12.87 14.15 4.30
C PRO A 32 -12.22 13.60 3.02
N LEU A 33 -12.86 13.83 1.88
CA LEU A 33 -12.42 13.29 0.59
C LEU A 33 -10.98 13.70 0.25
N LYS A 34 -10.60 14.95 0.56
CA LYS A 34 -9.23 15.45 0.42
C LYS A 34 -8.22 14.52 1.11
N GLN A 35 -8.44 14.18 2.39
CA GLN A 35 -7.56 13.29 3.15
C GLN A 35 -7.50 11.89 2.53
N LYS A 36 -8.64 11.37 2.03
CA LYS A 36 -8.66 10.06 1.39
C LYS A 36 -7.83 9.99 0.11
N ILE A 37 -8.02 10.97 -0.77
CA ILE A 37 -7.30 11.04 -2.05
C ILE A 37 -5.80 11.30 -1.79
N CYS A 38 -5.47 12.29 -0.96
CA CYS A 38 -4.08 12.63 -0.67
C CYS A 38 -3.34 11.49 0.04
N TYR A 39 -3.99 10.74 0.92
CA TYR A 39 -3.42 9.53 1.51
C TYR A 39 -3.21 8.46 0.43
N GLY A 40 -4.22 8.18 -0.40
CA GLY A 40 -4.13 7.15 -1.44
C GLY A 40 -2.94 7.35 -2.38
N VAL A 41 -2.70 8.59 -2.82
CA VAL A 41 -1.60 8.90 -3.75
C VAL A 41 -0.21 8.85 -3.12
N GLY A 42 -0.10 8.85 -1.78
CA GLY A 42 1.19 8.83 -1.09
C GLY A 42 2.05 7.61 -1.41
N HIS A 43 1.43 6.48 -1.73
CA HIS A 43 2.15 5.25 -2.06
C HIS A 43 2.55 5.14 -3.54
N VAL A 44 2.08 6.06 -4.41
CA VAL A 44 2.26 5.96 -5.86
C VAL A 44 3.74 5.95 -6.27
N PHE A 45 4.58 6.79 -5.66
CA PHE A 45 6.00 6.81 -6.02
C PHE A 45 6.67 5.46 -5.75
N ASN A 46 6.37 4.88 -4.59
CA ASN A 46 6.80 3.55 -4.19
C ASN A 46 6.35 2.51 -5.23
N ASP A 47 5.04 2.46 -5.53
CA ASP A 47 4.47 1.50 -6.46
C ASP A 47 5.03 1.62 -7.88
N LEU A 48 5.32 2.83 -8.37
CA LEU A 48 5.97 3.05 -9.66
C LEU A 48 7.38 2.44 -9.71
N CYS A 49 8.19 2.68 -8.67
CA CYS A 49 9.53 2.12 -8.58
C CYS A 49 9.50 0.59 -8.49
N ILE A 50 8.66 -0.02 -7.65
CA ILE A 50 8.61 -1.49 -7.55
C ILE A 50 8.06 -2.14 -8.80
N GLN A 51 7.07 -1.51 -9.44
CA GLN A 51 6.55 -2.01 -10.69
C GLN A 51 7.64 -2.05 -11.77
N ALA A 52 8.47 -1.01 -11.87
CA ALA A 52 9.61 -0.98 -12.77
C ALA A 52 10.72 -1.95 -12.34
N TRP A 53 11.00 -2.06 -11.04
CA TRP A 53 11.99 -2.97 -10.47
C TRP A 53 11.70 -4.42 -10.88
N PHE A 54 10.54 -4.95 -10.50
CA PHE A 54 10.22 -6.34 -10.82
C PHE A 54 10.11 -6.54 -12.32
N SER A 55 9.53 -5.61 -13.08
CA SER A 55 9.35 -5.84 -14.52
C SER A 55 10.67 -5.76 -15.30
N TYR A 56 11.59 -4.87 -14.95
CA TYR A 56 12.65 -4.47 -15.89
C TYR A 56 14.08 -4.50 -15.37
N ILE A 57 14.31 -4.56 -14.06
CA ILE A 57 15.70 -4.45 -13.57
C ILE A 57 16.55 -5.66 -13.96
N ILE A 58 15.97 -6.88 -13.98
CA ILE A 58 16.71 -8.10 -14.37
C ILE A 58 17.08 -8.04 -15.85
N ILE A 59 16.14 -7.64 -16.72
CA ILE A 59 16.43 -7.53 -18.15
C ILE A 59 17.44 -6.41 -18.42
N TYR A 60 17.36 -5.30 -17.68
CA TYR A 60 18.34 -4.23 -17.76
C TYR A 60 19.75 -4.72 -17.38
N PHE A 61 19.92 -5.40 -16.23
CA PHE A 61 21.23 -5.90 -15.83
C PHE A 61 21.79 -6.99 -16.76
N THR A 62 20.94 -7.91 -17.24
CA THR A 62 21.40 -9.03 -18.08
C THR A 62 21.59 -8.66 -19.56
N LYS A 63 20.80 -7.73 -20.11
CA LYS A 63 20.82 -7.39 -21.54
C LYS A 63 21.48 -6.06 -21.84
N VAL A 64 21.29 -5.05 -21.00
CA VAL A 64 21.84 -3.70 -21.22
C VAL A 64 23.22 -3.57 -20.58
N ILE A 65 23.37 -3.97 -19.31
CA ILE A 65 24.68 -3.95 -18.63
C ILE A 65 25.51 -5.20 -18.96
N LYS A 66 24.88 -6.27 -19.46
CA LYS A 66 25.51 -7.55 -19.85
C LYS A 66 26.18 -8.30 -18.70
N LEU A 67 25.64 -8.20 -17.48
CA LEU A 67 26.06 -9.04 -16.36
C LEU A 67 25.60 -10.48 -16.53
N SER A 68 26.40 -11.43 -16.06
CA SER A 68 25.98 -12.83 -15.98
C SER A 68 24.76 -13.00 -15.06
N SER A 69 23.90 -13.98 -15.33
CA SER A 69 22.71 -14.24 -14.51
C SER A 69 23.06 -14.57 -13.04
N THR A 70 24.20 -15.21 -12.81
CA THR A 70 24.74 -15.48 -11.47
C THR A 70 25.04 -14.19 -10.73
N ASN A 71 25.70 -13.23 -11.39
CA ASN A 71 26.05 -11.94 -10.80
C ASN A 71 24.83 -11.07 -10.51
N VAL A 72 23.84 -11.08 -11.40
CA VAL A 72 22.53 -10.46 -11.13
C VAL A 72 21.87 -11.11 -9.91
N GLY A 73 21.96 -12.44 -9.77
CA GLY A 73 21.51 -13.15 -8.58
C GLY A 73 22.17 -12.66 -7.28
N TYR A 74 23.49 -12.43 -7.30
CA TYR A 74 24.19 -11.86 -6.14
C TYR A 74 23.73 -10.44 -5.78
N ILE A 75 23.54 -9.57 -6.76
CA ILE A 75 23.01 -8.21 -6.55
C ILE A 75 21.65 -8.28 -5.85
N PHE A 76 20.75 -9.13 -6.33
CA PHE A 76 19.44 -9.33 -5.74
C PHE A 76 19.53 -9.91 -4.32
N LEU A 77 20.42 -10.87 -4.08
CA LEU A 77 20.62 -11.43 -2.74
C LEU A 77 21.04 -10.33 -1.75
N ILE A 78 21.97 -9.45 -2.14
CA ILE A 78 22.39 -8.30 -1.32
C ILE A 78 21.19 -7.38 -1.03
N SER A 79 20.37 -7.09 -2.06
CA SER A 79 19.15 -6.30 -1.93
C SER A 79 18.17 -6.91 -0.91
N GLN A 80 17.89 -8.21 -1.00
CA GLN A 80 16.96 -8.90 -0.11
C GLN A 80 17.47 -8.98 1.34
N ILE A 81 18.78 -9.15 1.54
CA ILE A 81 19.38 -9.12 2.88
C ILE A 81 19.23 -7.72 3.50
N ALA A 82 19.49 -6.67 2.72
CA ALA A 82 19.32 -5.29 3.18
C ALA A 82 17.85 -4.99 3.53
N ASP A 83 16.89 -5.44 2.73
CA ASP A 83 15.45 -5.32 3.00
C ASP A 83 15.05 -6.04 4.30
N ALA A 84 15.50 -7.29 4.47
CA ALA A 84 15.18 -8.11 5.64
C ALA A 84 15.68 -7.50 6.96
N ILE A 85 16.82 -6.79 6.93
CA ILE A 85 17.39 -6.09 8.09
C ILE A 85 16.71 -4.73 8.30
N SER A 86 16.51 -3.97 7.23
CA SER A 86 16.02 -2.59 7.32
C SER A 86 14.53 -2.52 7.69
N THR A 87 13.69 -3.40 7.16
CA THR A 87 12.24 -3.42 7.43
C THR A 87 11.87 -3.42 8.93
N PRO A 88 12.37 -4.34 9.77
CA PRO A 88 12.06 -4.32 11.21
C PRO A 88 12.66 -3.11 11.93
N PHE A 89 13.85 -2.66 11.52
CA PHE A 89 14.49 -1.48 12.08
C PHE A 89 13.65 -0.22 11.83
N ILE A 90 13.21 -0.02 10.59
CA ILE A 90 12.37 1.11 10.18
C ILE A 90 10.99 1.01 10.83
N GLY A 91 10.38 -0.17 10.90
CA GLY A 91 9.10 -0.35 11.58
C GLY A 91 9.15 0.04 13.05
N TYR A 92 10.25 -0.27 13.76
CA TYR A 92 10.45 0.18 15.13
C TYR A 92 10.77 1.69 15.21
N ALA A 93 11.57 2.21 14.28
CA ALA A 93 12.02 3.60 14.29
C ALA A 93 10.91 4.58 13.88
N CYS A 94 9.97 4.18 13.02
CA CYS A 94 8.87 5.03 12.56
C CYS A 94 7.83 5.32 13.64
N ASP A 95 7.77 4.50 14.69
CA ASP A 95 6.93 4.74 15.87
C ASP A 95 7.62 5.63 16.92
N LYS A 96 8.95 5.78 16.85
CA LYS A 96 9.70 6.68 17.73
C LYS A 96 9.76 8.09 17.17
N GLN A 97 9.39 9.07 17.99
CA GLN A 97 9.42 10.47 17.60
C GLN A 97 10.87 10.95 17.33
N ILE A 98 11.19 11.24 16.06
CA ILE A 98 12.52 11.71 15.63
C ILE A 98 12.87 13.04 16.32
N SER A 99 11.91 13.96 16.34
CA SER A 99 12.08 15.30 16.93
C SER A 99 10.76 15.77 17.52
N LYS A 100 10.78 16.25 18.76
CA LYS A 100 9.59 16.80 19.42
C LYS A 100 8.98 17.94 18.60
N ARG A 101 9.79 18.93 18.23
CA ARG A 101 9.33 20.13 17.52
C ARG A 101 8.78 19.87 16.12
N VAL A 102 9.41 18.97 15.36
CA VAL A 102 9.01 18.68 13.97
C VAL A 102 7.86 17.68 13.95
N GLY A 103 7.91 16.65 14.80
CA GLY A 103 6.83 15.68 14.94
C GLY A 103 5.51 16.31 15.39
N GLU A 104 5.56 17.31 16.28
CA GLU A 104 4.38 18.06 16.74
C GLU A 104 3.74 18.95 15.66
N ARG A 105 4.42 19.25 14.54
CA ARG A 105 3.83 20.07 13.45
C ARG A 105 3.56 19.29 12.17
N TYR A 106 4.45 18.36 11.83
CA TYR A 106 4.42 17.66 10.55
C TYR A 106 3.97 16.20 10.67
N GLY A 107 4.16 15.57 11.82
CA GLY A 107 3.88 14.15 12.05
C GLY A 107 5.10 13.26 11.78
N ASN A 108 5.31 12.26 12.65
CA ASN A 108 6.53 11.46 12.60
C ASN A 108 6.57 10.53 11.38
N ARG A 109 5.43 9.93 11.03
CA ARG A 109 5.34 9.00 9.90
C ARG A 109 5.54 9.74 8.59
N LYS A 110 5.02 10.96 8.47
CA LYS A 110 5.32 11.84 7.33
C LYS A 110 6.81 12.20 7.22
N ILE A 111 7.54 12.35 8.32
CA ILE A 111 9.00 12.60 8.26
C ILE A 111 9.73 11.40 7.66
N TRP A 112 9.46 10.19 8.17
CA TRP A 112 10.07 8.96 7.65
C TRP A 112 9.71 8.70 6.18
N HIS A 113 8.45 8.94 5.81
CA HIS A 113 8.02 8.89 4.41
C HIS A 113 8.80 9.86 3.51
N LEU A 114 9.03 11.09 3.99
CA LEU A 114 9.78 12.11 3.24
C LEU A 114 11.25 11.70 3.05
N PHE A 115 11.90 11.20 4.09
CA PHE A 115 13.27 10.71 4.01
C PHE A 115 13.40 9.52 3.06
N GLY A 116 12.48 8.55 3.16
CA GLY A 116 12.42 7.42 2.24
C GLY A 116 12.24 7.88 0.79
N SER A 117 11.27 8.78 0.53
CA SER A 117 10.98 9.29 -0.81
C SER A 117 12.19 10.04 -1.39
N ALA A 118 12.84 10.89 -0.60
CA ALA A 118 14.04 11.62 -1.04
C ALA A 118 15.22 10.66 -1.33
N GLY A 119 15.44 9.67 -0.46
CA GLY A 119 16.48 8.66 -0.66
C GLY A 119 16.24 7.79 -1.90
N MET A 120 15.00 7.34 -2.11
CA MET A 120 14.62 6.63 -3.33
C MET A 120 14.80 7.49 -4.58
N ALA A 121 14.35 8.75 -4.57
CA ALA A 121 14.53 9.67 -5.70
C ALA A 121 16.00 9.93 -6.03
N LEU A 122 16.88 9.89 -5.02
CA LEU A 122 18.32 10.00 -5.22
C LEU A 122 18.91 8.72 -5.81
N VAL A 123 18.59 7.54 -5.29
CA VAL A 123 19.22 6.27 -5.67
C VAL A 123 18.69 5.72 -7.01
N TRP A 124 17.40 5.91 -7.28
CA TRP A 124 16.71 5.30 -8.43
C TRP A 124 17.34 5.62 -9.81
N PRO A 125 17.77 6.86 -10.13
CA PRO A 125 18.51 7.16 -11.35
C PRO A 125 19.75 6.31 -11.57
N PHE A 126 20.50 6.05 -10.50
CA PHE A 126 21.78 5.36 -10.59
C PHE A 126 21.63 3.86 -10.83
N LEU A 127 20.47 3.28 -10.51
CA LEU A 127 20.16 1.87 -10.82
C LEU A 127 19.98 1.63 -12.32
N TYR A 128 19.47 2.64 -13.06
CA TYR A 128 19.23 2.58 -14.51
C TYR A 128 20.20 3.48 -15.31
N SER A 129 21.28 3.94 -14.69
CA SER A 129 22.42 4.53 -15.39
C SER A 129 23.48 3.46 -15.65
N ARG A 130 24.44 3.74 -16.54
CA ARG A 130 25.70 2.97 -16.53
C ARG A 130 26.45 3.28 -15.24
N CYS A 131 27.32 2.36 -14.83
CA CYS A 131 28.19 2.61 -13.70
C CYS A 131 29.07 3.83 -13.97
N LEU A 132 28.94 4.87 -13.15
CA LEU A 132 29.65 6.14 -13.32
C LEU A 132 31.14 6.06 -12.97
N LEU A 133 31.53 5.03 -12.22
CA LEU A 133 32.88 4.82 -11.68
C LEU A 133 33.59 3.64 -12.36
N CYS A 134 33.00 3.08 -13.42
CA CYS A 134 33.50 1.91 -14.11
C CYS A 134 33.99 2.32 -15.50
N ASP A 135 35.29 2.42 -15.68
CA ASP A 135 35.93 2.64 -16.98
C ASP A 135 35.96 1.34 -17.81
N GLU A 136 36.36 1.44 -19.08
CA GLU A 136 36.51 0.28 -19.96
C GLU A 136 37.58 -0.69 -19.42
N GLY A 137 37.19 -1.96 -19.18
CA GLY A 137 38.09 -3.02 -18.73
C GLY A 137 38.08 -3.31 -17.22
N VAL A 138 37.18 -2.71 -16.43
CA VAL A 138 37.03 -3.08 -15.02
C VAL A 138 36.51 -4.51 -14.84
N GLU A 139 36.95 -5.17 -13.77
CA GLU A 139 36.50 -6.51 -13.42
C GLU A 139 35.00 -6.53 -13.05
N GLU A 140 34.31 -7.62 -13.42
CA GLU A 140 32.85 -7.72 -13.24
C GLU A 140 32.41 -7.61 -11.77
N TRP A 141 33.24 -8.04 -10.81
CA TRP A 141 32.93 -7.94 -9.38
C TRP A 141 32.83 -6.48 -8.89
N VAL A 142 33.54 -5.54 -9.53
CA VAL A 142 33.44 -4.11 -9.22
C VAL A 142 32.05 -3.61 -9.60
N ILE A 143 31.54 -4.02 -10.76
CA ILE A 143 30.19 -3.69 -11.25
C ILE A 143 29.14 -4.31 -10.33
N VAL A 144 29.34 -5.57 -9.92
CA VAL A 144 28.46 -6.26 -8.95
C VAL A 144 28.43 -5.53 -7.61
N THR A 145 29.57 -5.08 -7.12
CA THR A 145 29.66 -4.33 -5.86
C THR A 145 28.98 -2.98 -5.97
N TYR A 146 29.18 -2.26 -7.09
CA TYR A 146 28.54 -0.98 -7.36
C TYR A 146 27.01 -1.09 -7.33
N TYR A 147 26.43 -1.98 -8.14
CA TYR A 147 24.98 -2.16 -8.16
C TYR A 147 24.47 -2.80 -6.88
N GLY A 148 25.21 -3.73 -6.26
CA GLY A 148 24.86 -4.34 -4.97
C GLY A 148 24.68 -3.30 -3.86
N VAL A 149 25.59 -2.31 -3.79
CA VAL A 149 25.47 -1.19 -2.84
C VAL A 149 24.26 -0.32 -3.17
N LEU A 150 24.03 0.03 -4.44
CA LEU A 150 22.87 0.83 -4.84
C LEU A 150 21.54 0.12 -4.55
N THR A 151 21.44 -1.17 -4.83
CA THR A 151 20.24 -1.97 -4.54
C THR A 151 20.03 -2.14 -3.04
N ALA A 152 21.10 -2.26 -2.25
CA ALA A 152 21.00 -2.27 -0.79
C ALA A 152 20.50 -0.93 -0.24
N LEU A 153 20.99 0.20 -0.76
CA LEU A 153 20.52 1.54 -0.39
C LEU A 153 19.06 1.73 -0.77
N PHE A 154 18.66 1.33 -1.98
CA PHE A 154 17.25 1.36 -2.39
C PHE A 154 16.38 0.52 -1.45
N SER A 155 16.83 -0.69 -1.10
CA SER A 155 16.14 -1.58 -0.16
C SER A 155 16.05 -1.03 1.26
N PHE A 156 16.94 -0.11 1.65
CA PHE A 156 16.86 0.59 2.94
C PHE A 156 15.83 1.73 2.94
N PHE A 157 15.74 2.49 1.84
CA PHE A 157 14.78 3.60 1.72
C PHE A 157 13.36 3.14 1.41
N TRP A 158 13.22 2.02 0.68
CA TRP A 158 11.95 1.39 0.33
C TRP A 158 10.99 1.22 1.54
N PRO A 159 11.38 0.51 2.62
CA PRO A 159 10.51 0.31 3.77
C PRO A 159 10.21 1.60 4.54
N MET A 160 11.03 2.66 4.41
CA MET A 160 10.71 3.95 5.02
C MET A 160 9.46 4.58 4.42
N VAL A 161 9.27 4.45 3.10
CA VAL A 161 8.06 4.93 2.42
C VAL A 161 6.89 4.00 2.73
N GLU A 162 7.08 2.70 2.52
CA GLU A 162 6.02 1.70 2.66
C GLU A 162 5.46 1.63 4.09
N ILE A 163 6.32 1.37 5.09
CA ILE A 163 5.87 1.14 6.47
C ILE A 163 5.28 2.43 7.06
N SER A 164 5.88 3.58 6.78
CA SER A 164 5.36 4.86 7.28
C SER A 164 4.00 5.20 6.67
N HIS A 165 3.78 4.88 5.39
CA HIS A 165 2.49 5.09 4.73
C HIS A 165 1.42 4.13 5.27
N LEU A 166 1.74 2.83 5.35
CA LEU A 166 0.80 1.80 5.82
C LEU A 166 0.40 2.00 7.28
N SER A 167 1.36 2.35 8.15
CA SER A 167 1.09 2.63 9.55
C SER A 167 0.23 3.89 9.76
N LEU A 168 0.22 4.82 8.81
CA LEU A 168 -0.57 6.05 8.87
C LEU A 168 -2.07 5.83 8.57
N MET A 169 -2.44 4.73 7.90
CA MET A 169 -3.84 4.40 7.56
C MET A 169 -4.82 4.48 8.75
N PRO A 170 -4.58 3.79 9.88
CA PRO A 170 -5.50 3.82 11.04
C PRO A 170 -5.62 5.22 11.67
N HIS A 171 -4.66 6.11 11.44
CA HIS A 171 -4.67 7.46 11.99
C HIS A 171 -5.52 8.42 11.14
N VAL A 172 -5.44 8.28 9.82
CA VAL A 172 -6.21 9.06 8.82
C VAL A 172 -7.66 8.60 8.74
N ALA A 173 -7.91 7.30 8.91
CA ALA A 173 -9.25 6.75 8.96
C ALA A 173 -9.98 7.19 10.24
N ARG A 174 -11.15 7.82 10.07
CA ARG A 174 -12.04 8.17 11.20
C ARG A 174 -12.92 6.99 11.62
N ARG A 175 -13.12 6.02 10.72
CA ARG A 175 -13.98 4.84 10.88
C ARG A 175 -13.31 3.62 10.26
N ALA A 176 -13.65 2.41 10.73
CA ALA A 176 -13.19 1.15 10.14
C ALA A 176 -13.45 1.10 8.62
N LYS A 177 -14.67 1.49 8.21
CA LYS A 177 -15.03 1.63 6.81
C LYS A 177 -14.14 2.60 6.02
N ASP A 178 -13.74 3.72 6.63
CA ASP A 178 -12.85 4.67 5.95
C ASP A 178 -11.46 4.04 5.75
N ALA A 179 -10.97 3.20 6.67
CA ALA A 179 -9.71 2.47 6.50
C ALA A 179 -9.78 1.45 5.33
N LEU A 180 -10.88 0.72 5.23
CA LEU A 180 -11.13 -0.19 4.10
C LEU A 180 -11.17 0.57 2.77
N GLU A 181 -11.86 1.71 2.72
CA GLU A 181 -11.90 2.57 1.54
C GLU A 181 -10.51 3.11 1.16
N LEU A 182 -9.69 3.54 2.13
CA LEU A 182 -8.30 3.96 1.90
C LEU A 182 -7.45 2.81 1.34
N GLY A 183 -7.61 1.60 1.88
CA GLY A 183 -6.95 0.39 1.37
C GLY A 183 -7.35 0.08 -0.07
N ALA A 184 -8.63 0.19 -0.41
CA ALA A 184 -9.13 -0.01 -1.77
C ALA A 184 -8.60 1.03 -2.76
N ILE A 185 -8.57 2.32 -2.38
CA ILE A 185 -8.02 3.40 -3.22
C ILE A 185 -6.53 3.12 -3.51
N ARG A 186 -5.75 2.75 -2.49
CA ARG A 186 -4.34 2.42 -2.65
C ARG A 186 -4.14 1.24 -3.61
N SER A 187 -4.90 0.16 -3.44
CA SER A 187 -4.82 -1.01 -4.33
C SER A 187 -5.17 -0.68 -5.78
N ALA A 188 -6.18 0.18 -6.00
CA ALA A 188 -6.53 0.64 -7.35
C ALA A 188 -5.42 1.50 -7.97
N LEU A 189 -4.81 2.40 -7.20
CA LEU A 189 -3.68 3.21 -7.66
C LEU A 189 -2.45 2.37 -7.97
N LYS A 190 -2.16 1.34 -7.17
CA LYS A 190 -1.08 0.38 -7.45
C LYS A 190 -1.27 -0.31 -8.81
N LEU A 191 -2.48 -0.77 -9.12
CA LEU A 191 -2.79 -1.34 -10.45
C LEU A 191 -2.61 -0.31 -11.57
N GLY A 192 -3.04 0.93 -11.33
CA GLY A 192 -2.82 2.06 -12.25
C GLY A 192 -1.34 2.35 -12.51
N CYS A 193 -0.49 2.28 -11.47
CA CYS A 193 0.97 2.38 -11.60
C CYS A 193 1.54 1.26 -12.47
N GLY A 194 1.01 0.04 -12.31
CA GLY A 194 1.20 -1.11 -13.20
C GLY A 194 1.05 -0.76 -14.67
N VAL A 195 -0.17 -0.36 -15.04
CA VAL A 195 -0.53 0.06 -16.41
C VAL A 195 0.37 1.20 -16.89
N TYR A 196 0.56 2.22 -16.06
CA TYR A 196 1.32 3.42 -16.39
C TYR A 196 2.77 3.09 -16.78
N ILE A 197 3.45 2.27 -15.97
CA ILE A 197 4.82 1.83 -16.26
C ILE A 197 4.88 1.06 -17.58
N TYR A 198 3.99 0.08 -17.78
CA TYR A 198 3.99 -0.72 -19.01
C TYR A 198 3.73 0.12 -20.26
N VAL A 199 2.80 1.08 -20.20
CA VAL A 199 2.50 1.97 -21.33
C VAL A 199 3.69 2.87 -21.65
N ILE A 200 4.35 3.46 -20.65
CA ILE A 200 5.52 4.32 -20.87
C ILE A 200 6.68 3.53 -21.46
N THR A 201 6.99 2.35 -20.90
CA THR A 201 8.06 1.52 -21.43
C THR A 201 7.76 1.07 -22.87
N TRP A 202 6.50 0.74 -23.18
CA TRP A 202 6.11 0.40 -24.55
C TRP A 202 6.34 1.55 -25.53
N ILE A 203 5.94 2.77 -25.18
CA ILE A 203 6.16 3.97 -26.00
C ILE A 203 7.66 4.24 -26.19
N LEU A 204 8.44 4.21 -25.10
CA LEU A 204 9.87 4.51 -25.14
C LEU A 204 10.67 3.47 -25.94
N LEU A 205 10.32 2.19 -25.82
CA LEU A 205 10.96 1.14 -26.61
C LEU A 205 10.53 1.17 -28.07
N GLY A 206 9.25 1.48 -28.36
CA GLY A 206 8.75 1.56 -29.73
C GLY A 206 9.31 2.73 -30.55
N GLN A 207 9.85 3.76 -29.90
CA GLN A 207 10.53 4.88 -30.57
C GLN A 207 12.00 4.60 -30.90
N ASP A 208 12.58 3.59 -30.26
CA ASP A 208 13.98 3.25 -30.42
C ASP A 208 14.17 2.36 -31.67
N SER A 209 15.24 2.56 -32.44
CA SER A 209 15.43 1.87 -33.73
C SER A 209 16.02 0.46 -33.61
N SER A 210 16.48 0.04 -32.42
CA SER A 210 17.14 -1.25 -32.25
C SER A 210 16.16 -2.42 -32.30
N GLU A 211 16.48 -3.51 -32.98
CA GLU A 211 15.56 -4.66 -33.05
C GLU A 211 15.53 -5.50 -31.76
N LYS A 212 16.61 -5.43 -30.97
CA LYS A 212 16.81 -6.23 -29.75
C LYS A 212 17.14 -5.35 -28.56
N ILE A 213 16.91 -5.90 -27.36
CA ILE A 213 17.32 -5.27 -26.10
C ILE A 213 18.81 -5.55 -25.91
N ASP A 214 19.62 -4.51 -26.08
CA ASP A 214 21.05 -4.52 -25.85
C ASP A 214 21.51 -3.19 -25.21
N GLU A 215 22.82 -2.91 -25.23
CA GLU A 215 23.40 -1.67 -24.69
C GLU A 215 22.83 -0.38 -25.31
N THR A 216 22.29 -0.43 -26.53
CA THR A 216 21.79 0.73 -27.26
C THR A 216 20.47 1.25 -26.68
N VAL A 217 19.65 0.37 -26.09
CA VAL A 217 18.35 0.72 -25.51
C VAL A 217 18.44 1.34 -24.11
N GLN A 218 19.64 1.73 -23.67
CA GLN A 218 19.84 2.37 -22.37
C GLN A 218 19.05 3.68 -22.23
N LYS A 219 19.01 4.51 -23.29
CA LYS A 219 18.31 5.82 -23.26
C LYS A 219 16.83 5.68 -22.90
N PRO A 220 16.04 4.77 -23.52
CA PRO A 220 14.69 4.44 -23.07
C PRO A 220 14.54 4.20 -21.57
N PHE A 221 15.42 3.40 -20.95
CA PHE A 221 15.36 3.11 -19.52
C PHE A 221 15.73 4.32 -18.65
N THR A 222 16.68 5.15 -19.09
CA THR A 222 16.99 6.42 -18.43
C THR A 222 15.81 7.40 -18.49
N TYR A 223 15.14 7.53 -19.65
CA TYR A 223 13.94 8.37 -19.78
C TYR A 223 12.79 7.86 -18.92
N GLN A 224 12.56 6.54 -18.88
CA GLN A 224 11.58 5.94 -17.99
C GLN A 224 11.85 6.31 -16.53
N THR A 225 13.12 6.26 -16.11
CA THR A 225 13.54 6.60 -14.75
C THR A 225 13.27 8.05 -14.40
N ILE A 226 13.56 8.99 -15.31
CA ILE A 226 13.26 10.42 -15.13
C ILE A 226 11.74 10.63 -15.00
N ILE A 227 10.94 10.00 -15.86
CA ILE A 227 9.48 10.10 -15.83
C ILE A 227 8.93 9.57 -14.49
N VAL A 228 9.44 8.44 -14.00
CA VAL A 228 9.04 7.86 -12.70
C VAL A 228 9.35 8.83 -11.55
N ILE A 229 10.50 9.48 -11.55
CA ILE A 229 10.87 10.44 -10.49
C ILE A 229 10.01 11.69 -10.54
N ILE A 230 9.77 12.26 -11.72
CA ILE A 230 8.96 13.46 -11.86
C ILE A 230 7.52 13.19 -11.39
N THR A 231 6.92 12.10 -11.88
CA THR A 231 5.54 11.75 -11.53
C THR A 231 5.39 11.27 -10.09
N GLY A 232 6.28 10.39 -9.63
CA GLY A 232 6.31 9.93 -8.25
C GLY A 232 6.57 11.06 -7.25
N GLY A 233 7.54 11.94 -7.55
CA GLY A 233 7.83 13.13 -6.77
C GLY A 233 6.64 14.08 -6.67
N LEU A 234 5.91 14.30 -7.77
CA LEU A 234 4.66 15.09 -7.77
C LEU A 234 3.61 14.48 -6.82
N PHE A 235 3.38 13.17 -6.87
CA PHE A 235 2.43 12.51 -5.96
C PHE A 235 2.89 12.50 -4.50
N ALA A 236 4.20 12.36 -4.25
CA ALA A 236 4.76 12.49 -2.91
C ALA A 236 4.51 13.90 -2.34
N ILE A 237 4.70 14.96 -3.15
CA ILE A 237 4.40 16.34 -2.75
C ILE A 237 2.91 16.51 -2.42
N ILE A 238 2.00 15.96 -3.25
CA ILE A 238 0.55 16.00 -2.99
C ILE A 238 0.20 15.32 -1.66
N PHE A 239 0.81 14.17 -1.36
CA PHE A 239 0.63 13.49 -0.08
C PHE A 239 1.08 14.36 1.09
N HIS A 240 2.29 14.91 1.01
CA HIS A 240 2.86 15.71 2.09
C HIS A 240 2.11 17.02 2.35
N TRP A 241 1.55 17.63 1.30
CA TRP A 241 0.72 18.83 1.41
C TRP A 241 -0.72 18.54 1.85
N GLY A 242 -1.27 17.40 1.44
CA GLY A 242 -2.68 17.10 1.60
C GLY A 242 -3.06 16.31 2.86
N VAL A 243 -2.14 15.51 3.41
CA VAL A 243 -2.40 14.64 4.56
C VAL A 243 -2.03 15.34 5.88
N ASP A 244 -2.93 15.30 6.85
CA ASP A 244 -2.74 15.92 8.16
C ASP A 244 -2.58 14.83 9.23
N GLU A 245 -1.37 14.70 9.79
CA GLU A 245 -1.07 13.70 10.83
C GLU A 245 -1.28 14.27 12.25
N VAL A 246 -1.01 15.56 12.48
CA VAL A 246 -0.93 16.13 13.84
C VAL A 246 -2.28 16.41 14.50
N GLY A 247 -3.37 16.50 13.72
CA GLY A 247 -4.68 16.93 14.22
C GLY A 247 -5.34 16.04 15.29
N ARG A 248 -4.72 14.92 15.69
CA ARG A 248 -5.33 13.89 16.55
C ARG A 248 -4.49 13.44 17.76
N ASN A 249 -3.49 14.23 18.20
CA ASN A 249 -2.79 13.99 19.48
C ASN A 249 -3.67 14.23 20.73
N ARG A 250 -4.99 14.40 20.59
CA ARG A 250 -5.90 14.33 21.74
C ARG A 250 -6.24 12.85 21.97
N PRO A 251 -5.95 12.28 23.15
CA PRO A 251 -6.52 10.98 23.49
C PRO A 251 -8.04 11.09 23.31
N LEU A 252 -8.62 10.16 22.55
CA LEU A 252 -10.07 10.01 22.45
C LEU A 252 -10.59 10.00 23.88
N GLY A 253 -11.35 11.03 24.26
CA GLY A 253 -11.86 11.13 25.62
C GLY A 253 -12.72 9.91 25.91
N ARG A 254 -12.69 9.40 27.15
CA ARG A 254 -13.52 8.28 27.64
C ARG A 254 -15.01 8.39 27.24
N ARG A 255 -15.50 9.62 26.98
CA ARG A 255 -16.86 9.94 26.52
C ARG A 255 -17.13 9.60 25.04
N GLU A 256 -16.12 9.62 24.17
CA GLU A 256 -16.20 9.24 22.75
C GLU A 256 -16.27 7.71 22.58
N GLN A 257 -15.55 6.96 23.42
CA GLN A 257 -15.66 5.49 23.52
C GLN A 257 -17.07 5.05 23.97
N VAL A 258 -17.69 5.77 24.90
CA VAL A 258 -19.06 5.48 25.34
C VAL A 258 -20.10 5.78 24.26
N SER A 259 -19.91 6.79 23.41
CA SER A 259 -20.86 7.04 22.28
C SER A 259 -20.83 5.97 21.18
N ILE A 260 -19.74 5.20 21.08
CA ILE A 260 -19.63 4.06 20.15
C ILE A 260 -20.31 2.82 20.75
N ARG A 261 -20.35 2.71 22.08
CA ARG A 261 -20.99 1.63 22.83
C ARG A 261 -22.51 1.53 22.62
N GLU A 262 -23.17 2.58 22.12
CA GLU A 262 -24.63 2.69 21.98
C GLU A 262 -25.14 2.64 20.53
N LYS A 263 -24.47 1.95 19.60
CA LYS A 263 -25.17 1.54 18.37
C LYS A 263 -25.87 0.21 18.61
N PRO A 264 -27.22 0.16 18.71
CA PRO A 264 -27.91 -1.10 18.66
C PRO A 264 -27.68 -1.71 17.26
N SER A 265 -27.41 -3.01 17.23
CA SER A 265 -27.41 -3.84 16.03
C SER A 265 -28.71 -3.61 15.25
N GLN A 266 -28.63 -2.86 14.15
CA GLN A 266 -29.74 -2.78 13.20
C GLN A 266 -29.77 -4.08 12.39
N PRO A 267 -30.94 -4.75 12.27
CA PRO A 267 -31.08 -5.90 11.38
C PRO A 267 -30.76 -5.49 9.94
N SER A 268 -30.05 -6.36 9.22
CA SER A 268 -29.66 -6.19 7.82
C SER A 268 -30.90 -6.05 6.92
N THR A 269 -31.22 -4.82 6.54
CA THR A 269 -32.36 -4.51 5.63
C THR A 269 -31.97 -4.51 4.15
N SER A 270 -30.73 -4.91 3.82
CA SER A 270 -30.22 -4.92 2.46
C SER A 270 -30.44 -6.26 1.77
N ASN A 271 -31.30 -6.29 0.74
CA ASN A 271 -31.46 -7.46 -0.13
C ASN A 271 -30.19 -7.78 -0.94
N ASP A 272 -29.26 -6.84 -1.09
CA ASP A 272 -28.00 -7.03 -1.80
C ASP A 272 -26.99 -7.86 -0.96
N PRO A 273 -26.59 -9.05 -1.43
CA PRO A 273 -25.69 -9.95 -0.71
C PRO A 273 -24.28 -9.36 -0.51
N GLU A 274 -23.81 -8.48 -1.39
CA GLU A 274 -22.50 -7.81 -1.21
C GLU A 274 -22.55 -6.81 -0.06
N LYS A 275 -23.65 -6.07 0.07
CA LYS A 275 -23.84 -5.13 1.19
C LYS A 275 -23.98 -5.85 2.53
N ARG A 276 -24.52 -7.08 2.55
CA ARG A 276 -24.54 -7.92 3.76
C ARG A 276 -23.14 -8.38 4.14
N ALA A 277 -22.37 -8.94 3.20
CA ALA A 277 -20.98 -9.36 3.45
C ALA A 277 -20.11 -8.18 3.93
N LEU A 278 -20.23 -7.01 3.29
CA LEU A 278 -19.53 -5.80 3.72
C LEU A 278 -19.98 -5.31 5.11
N GLN A 279 -21.25 -5.51 5.48
CA GLN A 279 -21.75 -5.17 6.82
C GLN A 279 -21.27 -6.15 7.89
N GLU A 280 -21.17 -7.44 7.56
CA GLU A 280 -20.62 -8.48 8.44
C GLU A 280 -19.12 -8.25 8.68
N ASP A 281 -18.34 -7.98 7.62
CA ASP A 281 -16.93 -7.59 7.74
C ASP A 281 -16.77 -6.29 8.54
N GLU A 282 -17.63 -5.29 8.32
CA GLU A 282 -17.63 -4.02 9.07
C GLU A 282 -17.93 -4.24 10.56
N GLN A 283 -18.89 -5.12 10.89
CA GLN A 283 -19.20 -5.52 12.28
C GLN A 283 -18.06 -6.29 12.93
N HIS A 284 -17.44 -7.25 12.23
CA HIS A 284 -16.32 -8.02 12.75
C HIS A 284 -15.10 -7.13 13.03
N LEU A 285 -14.80 -6.16 12.14
CA LEU A 285 -13.74 -5.18 12.36
C LEU A 285 -14.05 -4.27 13.57
N GLU A 286 -15.29 -3.82 13.72
CA GLU A 286 -15.71 -3.03 14.90
C GLU A 286 -15.55 -3.85 16.19
N ILE A 287 -15.98 -5.12 16.23
CA ILE A 287 -15.86 -6.00 17.41
C ILE A 287 -14.40 -6.22 17.83
N VAL A 288 -13.49 -6.47 16.88
CA VAL A 288 -12.05 -6.65 17.16
C VAL A 288 -11.42 -5.37 17.74
N THR A 289 -11.91 -4.19 17.34
CA THR A 289 -11.41 -2.91 17.86
C THR A 289 -12.00 -2.50 19.23
N LEU A 290 -13.05 -3.18 19.69
CA LEU A 290 -13.90 -2.72 20.80
C LEU A 290 -13.79 -3.54 22.10
N ASP A 291 -12.95 -4.58 22.20
CA ASP A 291 -12.80 -5.33 23.45
C ASP A 291 -12.12 -4.48 24.55
N PRO A 292 -12.86 -3.98 25.57
CA PRO A 292 -12.33 -3.05 26.56
C PRO A 292 -11.44 -3.73 27.62
N GLY A 293 -11.41 -5.08 27.65
CA GLY A 293 -10.64 -5.87 28.61
C GLY A 293 -9.32 -6.42 28.06
N ALA A 294 -9.13 -6.39 26.75
CA ALA A 294 -7.92 -6.89 26.11
C ALA A 294 -6.82 -5.82 26.15
N SER A 295 -5.79 -6.05 26.95
CA SER A 295 -4.57 -5.24 26.84
C SER A 295 -3.96 -5.45 25.44
N PRO A 296 -3.46 -4.38 24.79
CA PRO A 296 -2.81 -4.52 23.50
C PRO A 296 -1.66 -5.51 23.63
N LYS A 297 -1.68 -6.56 22.80
CA LYS A 297 -0.66 -7.61 22.83
C LYS A 297 0.73 -7.00 22.69
N THR A 298 1.61 -7.30 23.63
CA THR A 298 3.03 -6.93 23.52
C THR A 298 3.66 -7.64 22.32
N TRP A 299 4.72 -7.09 21.73
CA TRP A 299 5.44 -7.72 20.60
C TRP A 299 5.80 -9.20 20.85
N ARG A 300 6.19 -9.55 22.08
CA ARG A 300 6.49 -10.93 22.50
C ARG A 300 5.27 -11.85 22.48
N GLN A 301 4.08 -11.29 22.72
CA GLN A 301 2.81 -12.04 22.70
C GLN A 301 2.32 -12.21 21.26
N TRP A 302 2.55 -11.21 20.40
CA TRP A 302 2.31 -11.33 18.95
C TRP A 302 3.11 -12.47 18.34
N LEU A 303 4.41 -12.57 18.65
CA LEU A 303 5.27 -13.69 18.22
C LEU A 303 4.87 -15.06 18.78
N LYS A 304 3.91 -15.15 19.70
CA LYS A 304 3.39 -16.44 20.20
C LYS A 304 2.05 -16.82 19.58
N THR A 305 1.46 -15.94 18.76
CA THR A 305 0.14 -16.17 18.17
C THR A 305 0.29 -17.01 16.88
N PRO A 306 -0.27 -18.23 16.79
CA PRO A 306 -0.12 -19.09 15.61
C PRO A 306 -0.71 -18.48 14.33
N ASP A 307 -1.81 -17.72 14.45
CA ASP A 307 -2.47 -17.05 13.31
C ASP A 307 -1.55 -16.05 12.60
N LEU A 308 -0.62 -15.43 13.34
CA LEU A 308 0.37 -14.51 12.77
C LEU A 308 1.27 -15.25 11.76
N TYR A 309 1.77 -16.42 12.14
CA TYR A 309 2.64 -17.23 11.28
C TYR A 309 1.90 -17.78 10.06
N LEU A 310 0.65 -18.19 10.22
CA LEU A 310 -0.18 -18.65 9.10
C LEU A 310 -0.40 -17.51 8.09
N MET A 311 -0.76 -16.31 8.57
CA MET A 311 -0.93 -15.14 7.71
C MET A 311 0.39 -14.75 7.02
N MET A 312 1.51 -14.77 7.74
CA MET A 312 2.84 -14.52 7.16
C MET A 312 3.19 -15.53 6.07
N LEU A 313 2.91 -16.82 6.27
CA LEU A 313 3.20 -17.87 5.29
C LEU A 313 2.35 -17.69 4.02
N ILE A 314 1.05 -17.47 4.17
CA ILE A 314 0.14 -17.26 3.04
C ILE A 314 0.54 -16.01 2.27
N TYR A 315 0.83 -14.92 2.97
CA TYR A 315 1.26 -13.67 2.35
C TYR A 315 2.60 -13.85 1.62
N MET A 316 3.60 -14.44 2.27
CA MET A 316 4.94 -14.61 1.71
C MET A 316 4.95 -15.52 0.49
N THR A 317 4.24 -16.65 0.53
CA THR A 317 4.15 -17.55 -0.63
C THR A 317 3.44 -16.88 -1.79
N THR A 318 2.34 -16.16 -1.53
CA THR A 318 1.61 -15.42 -2.57
C THR A 318 2.48 -14.34 -3.21
N GLN A 319 3.15 -13.50 -2.41
CA GLN A 319 4.00 -12.43 -2.93
C GLN A 319 5.21 -12.97 -3.70
N ASN A 320 5.85 -14.05 -3.24
CA ASN A 320 6.97 -14.65 -3.96
C ASN A 320 6.57 -15.16 -5.35
N VAL A 321 5.42 -15.82 -5.47
CA VAL A 321 4.93 -16.29 -6.77
C VAL A 321 4.66 -15.11 -7.70
N LEU A 322 3.99 -14.06 -7.22
CA LEU A 322 3.71 -12.87 -8.02
C LEU A 322 4.99 -12.17 -8.49
N ASN A 323 5.95 -11.96 -7.58
CA ASN A 323 7.22 -11.31 -7.90
C ASN A 323 8.05 -12.13 -8.89
N LEU A 324 8.08 -13.46 -8.73
CA LEU A 324 8.77 -14.37 -9.64
C LEU A 324 8.17 -14.31 -11.05
N VAL A 325 6.85 -14.44 -11.15
CA VAL A 325 6.15 -14.36 -12.45
C VAL A 325 6.40 -13.01 -13.10
N GLN A 326 6.22 -11.91 -12.36
CA GLN A 326 6.41 -10.57 -12.89
C GLN A 326 7.84 -10.32 -13.39
N SER A 327 8.85 -10.83 -12.67
CA SER A 327 10.25 -10.55 -13.00
C SER A 327 10.84 -11.40 -14.11
N TYR A 328 10.41 -12.65 -14.20
CA TYR A 328 10.90 -13.56 -15.24
C TYR A 328 10.06 -13.52 -16.51
N PHE A 329 8.86 -12.95 -16.47
CA PHE A 329 8.00 -12.91 -17.65
C PHE A 329 8.63 -12.16 -18.84
N PRO A 330 9.25 -10.97 -18.68
CA PRO A 330 9.99 -10.31 -19.76
C PRO A 330 11.19 -11.10 -20.29
N LEU A 331 11.91 -11.80 -19.41
CA LEU A 331 13.01 -12.68 -19.79
C LEU A 331 12.51 -13.89 -20.60
N TYR A 332 11.40 -14.49 -20.20
CA TYR A 332 10.78 -15.60 -20.91
C TYR A 332 10.37 -15.18 -22.34
N LEU A 333 9.73 -14.02 -22.48
CA LEU A 333 9.32 -13.49 -23.78
C LEU A 333 10.51 -13.26 -24.73
N THR A 334 11.63 -12.76 -24.21
CA THR A 334 12.79 -12.41 -25.04
C THR A 334 13.74 -13.57 -25.28
N GLN A 335 13.94 -14.46 -24.30
CA GLN A 335 14.89 -15.57 -24.43
C GLN A 335 14.25 -16.84 -24.99
N ALA A 336 13.09 -17.25 -24.48
CA ALA A 336 12.45 -18.49 -24.90
C ALA A 336 11.60 -18.29 -26.15
N MET A 337 10.81 -17.22 -26.18
CA MET A 337 9.86 -16.96 -27.28
C MET A 337 10.44 -16.10 -28.41
N GLN A 338 11.62 -15.48 -28.21
CA GLN A 338 12.31 -14.64 -29.21
C GLN A 338 11.41 -13.52 -29.79
N PHE A 339 10.51 -12.98 -28.97
CA PHE A 339 9.68 -11.84 -29.37
C PHE A 339 10.51 -10.54 -29.51
N PRO A 340 10.01 -9.56 -30.29
CA PRO A 340 10.69 -8.27 -30.43
C PRO A 340 10.67 -7.50 -29.11
N LYS A 341 11.55 -6.50 -28.97
CA LYS A 341 11.79 -5.81 -27.69
C LYS A 341 10.52 -5.17 -27.09
N GLU A 342 9.57 -4.73 -27.89
CA GLU A 342 8.33 -4.08 -27.44
C GLU A 342 7.43 -5.05 -26.66
N ALA A 343 7.57 -6.36 -26.92
CA ALA A 343 6.81 -7.42 -26.28
C ALA A 343 6.97 -7.45 -24.76
N ILE A 344 8.11 -7.00 -24.25
CA ILE A 344 8.35 -6.95 -22.80
C ILE A 344 7.40 -6.00 -22.07
N ALA A 345 6.77 -5.07 -22.79
CA ALA A 345 5.89 -4.06 -22.22
C ALA A 345 4.42 -4.31 -22.55
N TYR A 346 4.08 -4.65 -23.81
CA TYR A 346 2.67 -4.83 -24.17
C TYR A 346 2.07 -6.17 -23.69
N PHE A 347 2.83 -7.25 -23.57
CA PHE A 347 2.28 -8.52 -23.03
C PHE A 347 1.87 -8.39 -21.56
N PRO A 348 2.72 -7.89 -20.64
CA PRO A 348 2.29 -7.67 -19.26
C PRO A 348 1.12 -6.70 -19.16
N LEU A 349 1.08 -5.67 -20.01
CA LEU A 349 -0.04 -4.74 -20.10
C LEU A 349 -1.35 -5.45 -20.45
N ILE A 350 -1.35 -6.30 -21.48
CA ILE A 350 -2.51 -7.09 -21.88
C ILE A 350 -2.95 -7.99 -20.72
N VAL A 351 -2.02 -8.71 -20.09
CA VAL A 351 -2.35 -9.59 -18.94
C VAL A 351 -3.00 -8.80 -17.80
N LEU A 352 -2.47 -7.62 -17.49
CA LEU A 352 -3.00 -6.77 -16.41
C LEU A 352 -4.38 -6.22 -16.77
N VAL A 353 -4.57 -5.70 -17.99
CA VAL A 353 -5.88 -5.22 -18.47
C VAL A 353 -6.92 -6.33 -18.50
N CYS A 354 -6.55 -7.52 -18.99
CA CYS A 354 -7.40 -8.70 -18.97
C CYS A 354 -7.77 -9.11 -17.53
N GLY A 355 -6.82 -9.05 -16.60
CA GLY A 355 -7.07 -9.32 -15.18
C GLY A 355 -8.07 -8.34 -14.54
N ILE A 356 -7.98 -7.05 -14.91
CA ILE A 356 -8.94 -6.02 -14.47
C ILE A 356 -10.33 -6.32 -15.05
N ILE A 357 -10.44 -6.56 -16.36
CA ILE A 357 -11.71 -6.87 -17.02
C ILE A 357 -12.34 -8.14 -16.44
N ALA A 358 -11.54 -9.18 -16.23
CA ALA A 358 -11.98 -10.44 -15.62
C ALA A 358 -12.52 -10.20 -14.20
N SER A 359 -11.84 -9.37 -13.39
CA SER A 359 -12.28 -9.04 -12.03
C SER A 359 -13.64 -8.33 -12.02
N PHE A 360 -13.86 -7.37 -12.93
CA PHE A 360 -15.16 -6.71 -13.08
C PHE A 360 -16.24 -7.68 -13.58
N THR A 361 -15.88 -8.56 -14.51
CA THR A 361 -16.79 -9.57 -15.07
C THR A 361 -17.22 -10.56 -14.01
N VAL A 362 -16.28 -11.11 -13.23
CA VAL A 362 -16.58 -12.02 -12.11
C VAL A 362 -17.47 -11.32 -11.08
N LYS A 363 -17.19 -10.06 -10.74
CA LYS A 363 -18.04 -9.29 -9.82
C LYS A 363 -19.45 -9.10 -10.36
N TYR A 364 -19.59 -8.77 -11.64
CA TYR A 364 -20.89 -8.62 -12.31
C TYR A 364 -21.67 -9.95 -12.34
N LEU A 365 -20.99 -11.04 -12.71
CA LEU A 365 -21.59 -12.38 -12.74
C LEU A 365 -22.02 -12.83 -11.34
N ASN A 366 -21.18 -12.64 -10.32
CA ASN A 366 -21.51 -12.99 -8.93
C ASN A 366 -22.75 -12.24 -8.44
N ARG A 367 -22.87 -10.93 -8.72
CA ARG A 367 -24.09 -10.18 -8.40
C ARG A 367 -25.33 -10.70 -9.13
N LYS A 368 -25.20 -11.00 -10.43
CA LYS A 368 -26.31 -11.48 -11.26
C LYS A 368 -26.80 -12.87 -10.84
N PHE A 369 -25.88 -13.80 -10.55
CA PHE A 369 -26.23 -15.15 -10.13
C PHE A 369 -26.67 -15.20 -8.66
N SER A 370 -26.04 -14.46 -7.76
CA SER A 370 -26.45 -14.40 -6.35
C SER A 370 -27.86 -13.84 -6.19
N ASN A 371 -28.22 -12.80 -6.96
CA ASN A 371 -29.59 -12.26 -6.97
C ASN A 371 -30.61 -13.24 -7.58
N ARG A 372 -30.20 -14.11 -8.51
CA ARG A 372 -31.10 -15.14 -9.07
C ARG A 372 -31.34 -16.29 -8.09
N VAL A 373 -30.31 -16.73 -7.38
CA VAL A 373 -30.45 -17.76 -6.34
C VAL A 373 -31.27 -17.24 -5.16
N SER A 374 -31.06 -15.99 -4.74
CA SER A 374 -31.84 -15.37 -3.65
C SER A 374 -33.30 -15.06 -4.02
N ASN A 375 -33.67 -15.04 -5.31
CA ASN A 375 -35.05 -14.86 -5.76
C ASN A 375 -35.74 -16.20 -6.11
N ALA A 376 -35.01 -17.31 -6.05
CA ALA A 376 -35.52 -18.66 -6.32
C ALA A 376 -35.88 -19.45 -5.05
N TYR A 377 -35.57 -18.88 -3.88
CA TYR A 377 -36.02 -19.28 -2.55
C TYR A 377 -36.86 -18.15 -1.96
#